data_AF-A0A0X3UYP3-F1
#
_entry.id   AF-A0A0X3UYP3-F1
#
_cell.length_a   1.000
_cell.length_b   1.000
_cell.length_c   1.000
_cell.angle_alpha   90.00
_cell.angle_beta   90.00
_cell.angle_gamma   90.00
#
_symmetry.space_group_name_H-M   'P 1'
#
loop_
_entity.id
_entity.type
_entity.pdbx_description
1 polymer ?
#
loop_
_entity_poly.entity_id
_entity_poly.type
_entity_poly.pdbx_seq_one_letter_code
_entity_poly.pdbx_strand_id
1 'polypeptide(L)'
;MSGTGIEAAQILVGLLLFAVLALGGMAVVAGRRRPAARPPSVDEVAPQVVELETGADEVRTAAQRAVQAADAARDRVTEAAGVREQAEQQYQQARWDAWTGPKDEARKLVERAALEAYQRGDLSVDQLNRIWEHTRPGEDAVERMDEEVALAKQRYEEALEEGVEVRRAAHVAEVAAEVLAEEARLAEDEAWIARLEAEQAAGLSGLLQGPGDSPGPSAQH
;
A
#
# COMPACT_ATOMS: atom_id res chain seq x y z
N MET A 1 8.99 -21.96 -1.17
CA MET A 1 8.17 -21.04 -0.36
C MET A 1 7.42 -20.17 -1.35
N SER A 2 6.20 -20.56 -1.71
CA SER A 2 5.53 -20.06 -2.93
C SER A 2 4.07 -19.64 -2.65
N GLY A 3 3.77 -19.28 -1.39
CA GLY A 3 2.39 -19.09 -0.91
C GLY A 3 1.93 -17.65 -0.77
N THR A 4 2.82 -16.68 -0.60
CA THR A 4 2.43 -15.31 -0.18
C THR A 4 1.95 -14.42 -1.32
N GLY A 5 2.48 -14.58 -2.54
CA GLY A 5 2.11 -13.73 -3.69
C GLY A 5 0.67 -13.94 -4.19
N ILE A 6 0.16 -15.17 -4.08
CA ILE A 6 -1.21 -15.51 -4.55
C ILE A 6 -2.26 -14.99 -3.57
N GLU A 7 -1.96 -15.04 -2.26
CA GLU A 7 -2.84 -14.49 -1.22
C GLU A 7 -2.94 -12.96 -1.31
N ALA A 8 -1.82 -12.28 -1.59
CA ALA A 8 -1.80 -10.82 -1.78
C ALA A 8 -2.61 -10.39 -3.02
N ALA A 9 -2.52 -11.13 -4.12
CA ALA A 9 -3.31 -10.87 -5.32
C ALA A 9 -4.81 -11.09 -5.09
N GLN A 10 -5.19 -12.09 -4.30
CA GLN A 10 -6.60 -12.36 -3.95
C GLN A 10 -7.19 -11.26 -3.05
N ILE A 11 -6.41 -10.73 -2.10
CA ILE A 11 -6.84 -9.62 -1.25
C ILE A 11 -7.02 -8.33 -2.08
N LEU A 12 -6.11 -8.04 -3.01
CA LEU A 12 -6.21 -6.90 -3.93
C LEU A 12 -7.41 -7.00 -4.86
N VAL A 13 -7.66 -8.17 -5.44
CA VAL A 13 -8.85 -8.40 -6.28
C VAL A 13 -10.14 -8.30 -5.45
N GLY A 14 -10.13 -8.80 -4.21
CA GLY A 14 -11.24 -8.65 -3.27
C GLY A 14 -11.53 -7.18 -2.94
N LEU A 15 -10.50 -6.38 -2.67
CA LEU A 15 -10.62 -4.94 -2.42
C LEU A 15 -11.07 -4.16 -3.66
N LEU A 16 -10.59 -4.53 -4.85
CA LEU A 16 -10.97 -3.89 -6.11
C LEU A 16 -12.43 -4.20 -6.48
N LEU A 17 -12.87 -5.45 -6.26
CA LEU A 17 -14.28 -5.83 -6.36
C LEU A 17 -15.15 -5.09 -5.34
N PHE A 18 -14.66 -4.92 -4.11
CA PHE A 18 -15.37 -4.19 -3.06
C PHE A 18 -15.49 -2.70 -3.39
N ALA A 19 -14.42 -2.08 -3.92
CA ALA A 19 -14.44 -0.70 -4.37
C ALA A 19 -15.39 -0.49 -5.56
N VAL A 20 -15.42 -1.42 -6.53
CA VAL A 20 -16.37 -1.38 -7.65
C VAL A 20 -17.81 -1.60 -7.17
N LEU A 21 -18.04 -2.45 -6.16
CA LEU A 21 -19.35 -2.65 -5.54
C LEU A 21 -19.82 -1.44 -4.72
N ALA A 22 -18.91 -0.78 -3.99
CA ALA A 22 -19.20 0.42 -3.23
C ALA A 22 -19.53 1.60 -4.17
N LEU A 23 -18.72 1.81 -5.22
CA LEU A 23 -18.96 2.84 -6.23
C LEU A 23 -20.19 2.55 -7.10
N GLY A 24 -20.46 1.28 -7.43
CA GLY A 24 -21.64 0.86 -8.18
C GLY A 24 -22.93 0.92 -7.37
N GLY A 25 -22.85 0.72 -6.04
CA GLY A 25 -23.98 0.79 -5.13
C GLY A 25 -24.56 2.21 -4.99
N MET A 26 -23.69 3.24 -4.95
CA MET A 26 -24.13 4.65 -4.85
C MET A 26 -24.81 5.17 -6.13
N ALA A 27 -24.43 4.68 -7.31
CA ALA A 27 -25.06 5.08 -8.57
C ALA A 27 -26.54 4.69 -8.64
N VAL A 28 -26.97 3.66 -7.89
CA VAL A 28 -28.38 3.24 -7.79
C VAL A 28 -29.17 4.12 -6.82
N VAL A 29 -28.53 4.71 -5.81
CA VAL A 29 -29.18 5.60 -4.83
C VAL A 29 -29.35 7.02 -5.40
N ALA A 30 -28.38 7.53 -6.15
CA ALA A 30 -28.48 8.83 -6.82
C ALA A 30 -29.62 8.91 -7.87
N GLY A 31 -30.04 7.78 -8.43
CA GLY A 31 -31.16 7.68 -9.38
C GLY A 31 -32.55 7.89 -8.78
N ARG A 32 -32.69 7.98 -7.44
CA ARG A 32 -33.98 8.21 -6.76
C ARG A 32 -34.31 9.67 -6.47
N ARG A 33 -33.68 10.64 -7.15
CA ARG A 33 -34.18 12.02 -7.21
C ARG A 33 -35.51 12.06 -7.99
N ARG A 34 -36.59 11.68 -7.31
CA ARG A 34 -37.97 11.93 -7.76
C ARG A 34 -38.19 13.45 -7.71
N PRO A 35 -38.71 14.08 -8.78
CA PRO A 35 -39.02 15.50 -8.74
C PRO A 35 -40.07 15.76 -7.67
N ALA A 36 -39.80 16.78 -6.85
CA ALA A 36 -40.58 17.19 -5.70
C ALA A 36 -42.07 17.37 -6.05
N ALA A 37 -42.93 16.57 -5.42
CA ALA A 37 -44.36 16.79 -5.39
C ALA A 37 -44.90 16.28 -4.04
N ARG A 38 -44.57 17.02 -2.96
CA ARG A 38 -45.20 17.13 -1.63
C ARG A 38 -44.10 17.37 -0.57
N PRO A 39 -44.20 18.38 0.30
CA PRO A 39 -43.29 18.48 1.44
C PRO A 39 -43.48 17.24 2.32
N PRO A 40 -42.39 16.53 2.70
CA PRO A 40 -42.49 15.36 3.54
C PRO A 40 -43.13 15.73 4.87
N SER A 41 -44.01 14.87 5.36
CA SER A 41 -44.57 15.02 6.71
C SER A 41 -43.49 14.77 7.76
N VAL A 42 -43.59 15.37 8.94
CA VAL A 42 -42.57 15.24 10.02
C VAL A 42 -42.28 13.77 10.37
N ASP A 43 -43.28 12.89 10.24
CA ASP A 43 -43.17 11.44 10.45
C ASP A 43 -42.33 10.71 9.38
N GLU A 44 -42.14 11.30 8.20
CA GLU A 44 -41.32 10.73 7.11
C GLU A 44 -39.87 11.23 7.13
N VAL A 45 -39.58 12.34 7.81
CA VAL A 45 -38.25 12.98 7.87
C VAL A 45 -37.34 12.29 8.89
N ALA A 46 -37.88 11.93 10.07
CA ALA A 46 -37.13 11.24 11.12
C ALA A 46 -36.44 9.93 10.66
N PRO A 47 -37.09 9.00 9.95
CA PRO A 47 -36.43 7.78 9.48
C PRO A 47 -35.36 8.03 8.41
N GLN A 48 -35.49 9.08 7.61
CA GLN A 48 -34.50 9.45 6.58
C GLN A 48 -33.21 10.01 7.21
N VAL A 49 -33.32 10.81 8.28
CA VAL A 49 -32.15 11.30 9.02
C VAL A 49 -31.38 10.14 9.64
N VAL A 50 -32.08 9.17 10.25
CA VAL A 50 -31.46 7.99 10.86
C VAL A 50 -30.75 7.12 9.81
N GLU A 51 -31.33 6.97 8.61
CA GLU A 51 -30.70 6.24 7.50
C GLU A 51 -29.42 6.94 7.01
N LEU A 52 -29.44 8.28 6.91
CA LEU A 52 -28.26 9.07 6.52
C LEU A 52 -27.17 9.06 7.58
N GLU A 53 -27.51 9.18 8.87
CA GLU A 53 -26.55 9.06 9.98
C GLU A 53 -25.91 7.67 10.01
N THR A 54 -26.70 6.61 9.80
CA THR A 54 -26.19 5.23 9.71
C THR A 54 -25.26 5.07 8.50
N GLY A 55 -25.63 5.62 7.36
CA GLY A 55 -24.79 5.62 6.16
C GLY A 55 -23.46 6.37 6.37
N ALA A 56 -23.49 7.55 7.01
CA ALA A 56 -22.29 8.31 7.33
C ALA A 56 -21.35 7.52 8.26
N ASP A 57 -21.90 6.82 9.26
CA ASP A 57 -21.13 5.97 10.16
C ASP A 57 -20.45 4.79 9.45
N GLU A 58 -21.15 4.17 8.50
CA GLU A 58 -20.61 3.10 7.67
C GLU A 58 -19.45 3.59 6.78
N VAL A 59 -19.63 4.73 6.10
CA VAL A 59 -18.61 5.33 5.23
C VAL A 59 -17.39 5.77 6.06
N ARG A 60 -17.59 6.40 7.22
CA ARG A 60 -16.52 6.74 8.16
C ARG A 60 -15.74 5.52 8.60
N THR A 61 -16.43 4.42 8.91
CA THR A 61 -15.77 3.14 9.28
C THR A 61 -14.97 2.57 8.11
N ALA A 62 -15.49 2.68 6.88
CA ALA A 62 -14.76 2.26 5.68
C ALA A 62 -13.51 3.13 5.44
N ALA A 63 -13.61 4.45 5.60
CA ALA A 63 -12.49 5.38 5.49
C ALA A 63 -11.37 5.06 6.51
N GLN A 64 -11.74 4.78 7.76
CA GLN A 64 -10.77 4.36 8.79
C GLN A 64 -10.04 3.06 8.41
N ARG A 65 -10.77 2.07 7.88
CA ARG A 65 -10.16 0.83 7.37
C ARG A 65 -9.22 1.07 6.19
N ALA A 66 -9.58 1.99 5.30
CA ALA A 66 -8.75 2.34 4.16
C ALA A 66 -7.45 3.03 4.58
N VAL A 67 -7.50 3.95 5.55
CA VAL A 67 -6.29 4.57 6.15
C VAL A 67 -5.37 3.51 6.75
N GLN A 68 -5.90 2.59 7.55
CA GLN A 68 -5.12 1.48 8.12
C GLN A 68 -4.48 0.60 7.03
N ALA A 69 -5.20 0.35 5.94
CA ALA A 69 -4.68 -0.41 4.81
C ALA A 69 -3.57 0.34 4.06
N ALA A 70 -3.68 1.66 3.91
CA ALA A 70 -2.66 2.52 3.33
C ALA A 70 -1.38 2.53 4.19
N ASP A 71 -1.51 2.67 5.51
CA ASP A 71 -0.39 2.59 6.44
C ASP A 71 0.32 1.23 6.36
N ALA A 72 -0.44 0.14 6.40
CA ALA A 72 0.12 -1.21 6.24
C ALA A 72 0.77 -1.45 4.87
N ALA A 73 0.32 -0.76 3.82
CA ALA A 73 0.96 -0.82 2.50
C ALA A 73 2.26 -0.01 2.48
N ARG A 74 2.32 1.13 3.17
CA ARG A 74 3.52 1.93 3.34
C ARG A 74 4.61 1.19 4.13
N ASP A 75 4.22 0.45 5.17
CA ASP A 75 5.14 -0.40 5.93
C ASP A 75 5.76 -1.48 5.02
N ARG A 76 4.93 -2.11 4.17
CA ARG A 76 5.41 -3.07 3.17
C ARG A 76 6.35 -2.46 2.14
N VAL A 77 6.13 -1.21 1.70
CA VAL A 77 7.09 -0.50 0.83
C VAL A 77 8.43 -0.32 1.53
N THR A 78 8.42 0.00 2.83
CA THR A 78 9.65 0.16 3.62
C THR A 78 10.39 -1.17 3.74
N GLU A 79 9.67 -2.26 4.01
CA GLU A 79 10.24 -3.61 4.06
C GLU A 79 10.85 -4.03 2.72
N ALA A 80 10.11 -3.88 1.62
CA ALA A 80 10.58 -4.20 0.27
C ALA A 80 11.82 -3.37 -0.12
N ALA A 81 11.87 -2.09 0.29
CA ALA A 81 13.04 -1.26 0.08
C ALA A 81 14.28 -1.79 0.83
N GLY A 82 14.09 -2.28 2.06
CA GLY A 82 15.15 -2.92 2.84
C GLY A 82 15.64 -4.23 2.22
N VAL A 83 14.73 -5.08 1.72
CA VAL A 83 15.09 -6.31 1.00
C VAL A 83 15.89 -5.99 -0.26
N ARG A 84 15.45 -5.02 -1.05
CA ARG A 84 16.17 -4.55 -2.23
C ARG A 84 17.58 -4.06 -1.90
N GLU A 85 17.72 -3.26 -0.84
CA GLU A 85 19.04 -2.74 -0.42
C GLU A 85 19.97 -3.89 0.01
N GLN A 86 19.46 -4.87 0.76
CA GLN A 86 20.24 -6.05 1.13
C GLN A 86 20.67 -6.87 -0.09
N ALA A 87 19.76 -7.09 -1.05
CA ALA A 87 20.07 -7.80 -2.30
C ALA A 87 21.10 -7.04 -3.14
N GLU A 88 21.02 -5.71 -3.20
CA GLU A 88 22.00 -4.86 -3.87
C GLU A 88 23.38 -4.99 -3.21
N GLN A 89 23.46 -4.89 -1.88
CA GLN A 89 24.70 -5.06 -1.15
C GLN A 89 25.34 -6.44 -1.40
N GLN A 90 24.54 -7.50 -1.39
CA GLN A 90 25.01 -8.86 -1.69
C GLN A 90 25.53 -8.97 -3.13
N TYR A 91 24.83 -8.39 -4.11
CA TYR A 91 25.28 -8.38 -5.49
C TYR A 91 26.59 -7.59 -5.67
N GLN A 92 26.70 -6.41 -5.07
CA GLN A 92 27.95 -5.63 -5.12
C GLN A 92 29.10 -6.36 -4.44
N GLN A 93 28.84 -7.03 -3.31
CA GLN A 93 29.83 -7.84 -2.62
C GLN A 93 30.27 -9.04 -3.47
N ALA A 94 29.33 -9.79 -4.04
CA ALA A 94 29.65 -10.92 -4.92
C ALA A 94 30.48 -10.45 -6.11
N ARG A 95 30.12 -9.32 -6.72
CA ARG A 95 30.89 -8.72 -7.82
C ARG A 95 32.28 -8.26 -7.39
N TRP A 96 32.41 -7.70 -6.19
CA TRP A 96 33.70 -7.29 -5.63
C TRP A 96 34.59 -8.49 -5.32
N ASP A 97 34.04 -9.53 -4.70
CA ASP A 97 34.73 -10.80 -4.42
C ASP A 97 35.12 -11.48 -5.75
N ALA A 98 34.26 -11.44 -6.77
CA ALA A 98 34.56 -11.91 -8.13
C ALA A 98 35.75 -11.16 -8.75
N TRP A 99 35.74 -9.82 -8.66
CA TRP A 99 36.77 -8.97 -9.23
C TRP A 99 38.12 -9.07 -8.48
N THR A 100 38.09 -9.16 -7.16
CA THR A 100 39.29 -9.23 -6.32
C THR A 100 39.88 -10.64 -6.19
N GLY A 101 39.23 -11.62 -6.80
CA GLY A 101 39.63 -13.01 -6.75
C GLY A 101 39.28 -13.69 -5.43
N PRO A 102 39.49 -15.02 -5.33
CA PRO A 102 39.29 -15.76 -4.09
C PRO A 102 40.05 -15.10 -2.93
N LYS A 103 39.45 -15.10 -1.73
CA LYS A 103 40.09 -14.62 -0.47
C LYS A 103 41.20 -15.56 0.02
N ASP A 104 41.97 -16.13 -0.90
CA ASP A 104 43.13 -16.95 -0.57
C ASP A 104 44.30 -16.02 -0.21
N GLU A 105 44.43 -15.77 1.08
CA GLU A 105 45.48 -14.91 1.63
C GLU A 105 46.88 -15.49 1.36
N ALA A 106 47.02 -16.82 1.36
CA ALA A 106 48.29 -17.48 1.04
C ALA A 106 48.68 -17.21 -0.42
N ARG A 107 47.72 -17.26 -1.34
CA ARG A 107 47.94 -16.90 -2.73
C ARG A 107 48.37 -15.43 -2.90
N LYS A 108 47.68 -14.49 -2.23
CA LYS A 108 48.05 -13.06 -2.29
C LYS A 108 49.48 -12.82 -1.77
N LEU A 109 49.88 -13.55 -0.73
CA LEU A 109 51.25 -13.50 -0.20
C LEU A 109 52.26 -14.05 -1.21
N VAL A 110 51.95 -15.15 -1.90
CA VAL A 110 52.80 -15.72 -2.96
C VAL A 110 52.94 -14.75 -4.14
N GLU A 111 51.84 -14.17 -4.63
CA GLU A 111 51.85 -13.19 -5.72
C GLU A 111 52.68 -11.95 -5.35
N ARG A 112 52.50 -11.44 -4.12
CA ARG A 112 53.29 -10.31 -3.62
C ARG A 112 54.78 -10.66 -3.51
N ALA A 113 55.13 -11.79 -2.90
CA ALA A 113 56.52 -12.21 -2.76
C ALA A 113 57.20 -12.46 -4.11
N ALA A 114 56.47 -13.04 -5.08
CA ALA A 114 56.96 -13.26 -6.43
C ALA A 114 57.18 -11.93 -7.18
N LEU A 115 56.29 -10.95 -7.01
CA LEU A 115 56.46 -9.61 -7.58
C LEU A 115 57.68 -8.88 -6.97
N GLU A 116 57.85 -8.94 -5.65
CA GLU A 116 58.99 -8.35 -4.94
C GLU A 116 60.32 -9.01 -5.39
N ALA A 117 60.35 -10.34 -5.54
CA ALA A 117 61.52 -11.06 -6.04
C ALA A 117 61.87 -10.67 -7.49
N TYR A 118 60.86 -10.50 -8.35
CA TYR A 118 61.06 -10.01 -9.72
C TYR A 118 61.63 -8.60 -9.75
N GLN A 119 61.11 -7.68 -8.93
CA GLN A 119 61.60 -6.29 -8.86
C GLN A 119 63.07 -6.20 -8.41
N ARG A 120 63.53 -7.14 -7.57
CA ARG A 120 64.94 -7.24 -7.17
C ARG A 120 65.83 -7.92 -8.21
N GLY A 121 65.24 -8.51 -9.24
CA GLY A 121 65.96 -9.29 -10.26
C GLY A 121 66.26 -10.74 -9.84
N ASP A 122 65.71 -11.21 -8.71
CA ASP A 122 65.89 -12.57 -8.22
C ASP A 122 65.05 -13.59 -9.01
N LEU A 123 64.05 -13.11 -9.74
CA LEU A 123 63.10 -13.92 -10.51
C LEU A 123 63.08 -13.44 -11.97
N SER A 124 63.10 -14.36 -12.93
CA SER A 124 62.90 -14.01 -14.35
C SER A 124 61.41 -13.82 -14.67
N VAL A 125 61.12 -13.13 -15.78
CA VAL A 125 59.73 -12.97 -16.29
C VAL A 125 59.08 -14.34 -16.54
N ASP A 126 59.80 -15.33 -17.06
CA ASP A 126 59.27 -16.68 -17.32
C ASP A 126 58.96 -17.46 -16.04
N GLN A 127 59.74 -17.22 -14.98
CA GLN A 127 59.46 -17.78 -13.65
C GLN A 127 58.25 -17.08 -13.01
N LEU A 128 58.13 -15.76 -13.19
CA LEU A 128 56.98 -14.99 -12.72
C LEU A 128 55.70 -15.47 -13.38
N ASN A 129 55.70 -15.62 -14.70
CA ASN A 129 54.56 -16.10 -15.47
C ASN A 129 54.14 -17.51 -15.02
N ARG A 130 55.09 -18.42 -14.79
CA ARG A 130 54.78 -19.75 -14.26
C ARG A 130 54.14 -19.71 -12.88
N ILE A 131 54.61 -18.84 -11.99
CA ILE A 131 53.98 -18.64 -10.67
C ILE A 131 52.55 -18.13 -10.86
N TRP A 132 52.33 -17.14 -11.72
CA TRP A 132 51.00 -16.59 -12.03
C TRP A 132 50.04 -17.64 -12.63
N GLU A 133 50.54 -18.51 -13.52
CA GLU A 133 49.76 -19.61 -14.07
C GLU A 133 49.32 -20.61 -12.99
N HIS A 134 50.17 -20.86 -11.99
CA HIS A 134 49.86 -21.79 -10.90
C HIS A 134 49.05 -21.15 -9.77
N THR A 135 49.11 -19.84 -9.59
CA THR A 135 48.31 -19.13 -8.60
C THR A 135 46.92 -18.78 -9.12
N ARG A 136 46.71 -18.67 -10.44
CA ARG A 136 45.40 -18.36 -11.05
C ARG A 136 44.29 -19.25 -10.45
N PRO A 137 43.08 -18.72 -10.16
CA PRO A 137 42.00 -19.59 -9.71
C PRO A 137 41.76 -20.66 -10.77
N GLY A 138 41.56 -21.90 -10.35
CA GLY A 138 41.13 -22.96 -11.26
C GLY A 138 39.81 -22.58 -11.94
N GLU A 139 39.55 -23.17 -13.10
CA GLU A 139 38.34 -22.91 -13.89
C GLU A 139 37.06 -23.10 -13.05
N ASP A 140 36.98 -24.19 -12.28
CA ASP A 140 35.90 -24.48 -11.34
C ASP A 140 35.70 -23.41 -10.24
N ALA A 141 36.73 -22.66 -9.89
CA ALA A 141 36.62 -21.57 -8.92
C ALA A 141 36.04 -20.32 -9.59
N VAL A 142 36.43 -20.04 -10.84
CA VAL A 142 35.89 -18.93 -11.63
C VAL A 142 34.42 -19.17 -11.95
N GLU A 143 34.06 -20.37 -12.39
CA GLU A 143 32.67 -20.74 -12.72
C GLU A 143 31.75 -20.55 -11.51
N ARG A 144 32.16 -21.02 -10.32
CA ARG A 144 31.39 -20.80 -9.08
C ARG A 144 31.22 -19.32 -8.74
N MET A 145 32.26 -18.50 -8.94
CA MET A 145 32.18 -17.06 -8.69
C MET A 145 31.21 -16.38 -9.66
N ASP A 146 31.21 -16.79 -10.93
CA ASP A 146 30.26 -16.30 -11.94
C ASP A 146 28.83 -16.72 -11.61
N GLU A 147 28.61 -17.96 -11.17
CA GLU A 147 27.31 -18.45 -10.69
C GLU A 147 26.80 -17.67 -9.47
N GLU A 148 27.67 -17.40 -8.49
CA GLU A 148 27.34 -16.61 -7.30
C GLU A 148 26.93 -15.19 -7.67
N VAL A 149 27.66 -14.54 -8.57
CA VAL A 149 27.33 -13.21 -9.09
C VAL A 149 26.00 -13.23 -9.84
N ALA A 150 25.77 -14.23 -10.69
CA ALA A 150 24.54 -14.36 -11.46
C ALA A 150 23.33 -14.56 -10.54
N LEU A 151 23.45 -15.41 -9.51
CA LEU A 151 22.40 -15.65 -8.53
C LEU A 151 22.11 -14.40 -7.68
N ALA A 152 23.13 -13.69 -7.23
CA ALA A 152 22.96 -12.45 -6.47
C ALA A 152 22.30 -11.36 -7.33
N LYS A 153 22.67 -11.28 -8.61
CA LYS A 153 22.04 -10.37 -9.57
C LYS A 153 20.56 -10.71 -9.75
N GLN A 154 20.23 -11.98 -9.95
CA GLN A 154 18.84 -12.41 -10.10
C GLN A 154 17.99 -12.01 -8.89
N ARG A 155 18.48 -12.24 -7.67
CA ARG A 155 17.76 -11.82 -6.45
C ARG A 155 17.56 -10.31 -6.36
N TYR A 156 18.56 -9.54 -6.78
CA TYR A 156 18.44 -8.08 -6.83
C TYR A 156 17.38 -7.64 -7.87
N GLU A 157 17.34 -8.27 -9.03
CA GLU A 157 16.33 -8.01 -10.06
C GLU A 157 14.91 -8.38 -9.58
N GLU A 158 14.74 -9.54 -8.94
CA GLU A 158 13.47 -9.96 -8.32
C GLU A 158 13.01 -8.95 -7.26
N ALA A 159 13.92 -8.48 -6.39
CA ALA A 159 13.60 -7.48 -5.37
C ALA A 159 13.26 -6.09 -5.97
N LEU A 160 13.83 -5.75 -7.13
CA LEU A 160 13.45 -4.53 -7.86
C LEU A 160 12.02 -4.62 -8.40
N GLU A 161 11.66 -5.74 -9.02
CA GLU A 161 10.31 -5.99 -9.55
C GLU A 161 9.27 -5.97 -8.43
N GLU A 162 9.52 -6.71 -7.34
CA GLU A 162 8.65 -6.73 -6.17
C GLU A 162 8.49 -5.32 -5.56
N GLY A 163 9.60 -4.57 -5.44
CA GLY A 163 9.57 -3.20 -4.92
C GLY A 163 8.71 -2.24 -5.75
N VAL A 164 8.63 -2.45 -7.08
CA VAL A 164 7.75 -1.66 -7.96
C VAL A 164 6.28 -2.02 -7.74
N GLU A 165 5.95 -3.31 -7.69
CA GLU A 165 4.58 -3.77 -7.46
C GLU A 165 4.05 -3.35 -6.09
N VAL A 166 4.84 -3.50 -5.04
CA VAL A 166 4.46 -3.09 -3.68
C VAL A 166 4.25 -1.57 -3.60
N ARG A 167 5.10 -0.77 -4.26
CA ARG A 167 4.92 0.69 -4.32
C ARG A 167 3.65 1.09 -5.06
N ARG A 168 3.35 0.42 -6.16
CA ARG A 168 2.10 0.65 -6.91
C ARG A 168 0.88 0.32 -6.05
N ALA A 169 0.90 -0.80 -5.34
CA ALA A 169 -0.17 -1.19 -4.43
C ALA A 169 -0.36 -0.19 -3.28
N ALA A 170 0.73 0.31 -2.70
CA ALA A 170 0.67 1.33 -1.66
C ALA A 170 0.07 2.66 -2.17
N HIS A 171 0.46 3.09 -3.38
CA HIS A 171 -0.13 4.29 -3.98
C HIS A 171 -1.65 4.13 -4.20
N VAL A 172 -2.10 2.96 -4.67
CA VAL A 172 -3.54 2.69 -4.83
C VAL A 172 -4.26 2.73 -3.48
N ALA A 173 -3.67 2.15 -2.43
CA ALA A 173 -4.26 2.17 -1.09
C ALA A 173 -4.34 3.58 -0.49
N GLU A 174 -3.31 4.41 -0.70
CA GLU A 174 -3.28 5.81 -0.30
C GLU A 174 -4.40 6.62 -1.00
N VAL A 175 -4.51 6.50 -2.32
CA VAL A 175 -5.58 7.18 -3.08
C VAL A 175 -6.97 6.69 -2.64
N ALA A 176 -7.14 5.39 -2.39
CA ALA A 176 -8.41 4.86 -1.89
C ALA A 176 -8.77 5.41 -0.50
N ALA A 177 -7.78 5.57 0.38
CA ALA A 177 -7.97 6.18 1.70
C ALA A 177 -8.36 7.65 1.59
N GLU A 178 -7.72 8.42 0.71
CA GLU A 178 -8.08 9.83 0.47
C GLU A 178 -9.50 9.98 -0.06
N VAL A 179 -9.88 9.15 -1.05
CA VAL A 179 -11.23 9.18 -1.63
C VAL A 179 -12.28 8.84 -0.57
N LEU A 180 -12.09 7.76 0.20
CA LEU A 180 -13.05 7.36 1.23
C LEU A 180 -13.12 8.37 2.39
N ALA A 181 -12.02 9.05 2.71
CA ALA A 181 -12.03 10.12 3.71
C ALA A 181 -12.87 11.32 3.24
N GLU A 182 -12.78 11.68 1.96
CA GLU A 182 -13.61 12.74 1.38
C GLU A 182 -15.09 12.31 1.31
N GLU A 183 -15.37 11.06 0.92
CA GLU A 183 -16.73 10.51 0.93
C GLU A 183 -17.34 10.49 2.34
N ALA A 184 -16.56 10.13 3.36
CA ALA A 184 -17.01 10.16 4.75
C ALA A 184 -17.39 11.57 5.18
N ARG A 185 -16.55 12.57 4.83
CA ARG A 185 -16.83 13.97 5.11
C ARG A 185 -18.12 14.45 4.44
N LEU A 186 -18.33 14.11 3.18
CA LEU A 186 -19.56 14.47 2.46
C LEU A 186 -20.80 13.81 3.07
N ALA A 187 -20.71 12.53 3.45
CA ALA A 187 -21.82 11.83 4.09
C ALA A 187 -22.16 12.41 5.48
N GLU A 188 -21.15 12.80 6.25
CA GLU A 188 -21.33 13.51 7.53
C GLU A 188 -22.00 14.88 7.33
N ASP A 189 -21.56 15.65 6.34
CA ASP A 189 -22.17 16.95 6.00
C ASP A 189 -23.64 16.78 5.56
N GLU A 190 -23.95 15.76 4.76
CA GLU A 190 -25.32 15.43 4.33
C GLU A 190 -26.21 15.04 5.51
N ALA A 191 -25.72 14.16 6.40
CA ALA A 191 -26.45 13.77 7.61
C ALA A 191 -26.69 14.98 8.53
N TRP A 192 -25.70 15.86 8.68
CA TRP A 192 -25.81 17.08 9.47
C TRP A 192 -26.86 18.05 8.91
N ILE A 193 -26.86 18.28 7.59
CA ILE A 193 -27.86 19.14 6.92
C ILE A 193 -29.26 18.55 7.10
N ALA A 194 -29.43 17.24 6.86
CA ALA A 194 -30.72 16.57 6.99
C ALA A 194 -31.26 16.67 8.43
N ARG A 195 -30.39 16.54 9.44
CA ARG A 195 -30.74 16.77 10.84
C ARG A 195 -31.19 18.21 11.09
N LEU A 196 -30.47 19.20 10.59
CA LEU A 196 -30.81 20.62 10.76
C LEU A 196 -32.17 20.94 10.14
N GLU A 197 -32.45 20.41 8.95
CA GLU A 197 -33.74 20.56 8.26
C GLU A 197 -34.88 19.89 9.04
N ALA A 198 -34.64 18.70 9.62
CA ALA A 198 -35.60 18.02 10.46
C ALA A 198 -35.92 18.80 11.75
N GLU A 199 -34.90 19.35 12.41
CA GLU A 199 -35.06 20.20 13.60
C GLU A 199 -35.87 21.48 13.28
N GLN A 200 -35.61 22.10 12.13
CA GLN A 200 -36.38 23.27 11.67
C GLN A 200 -37.85 22.92 11.36
N ALA A 201 -38.11 21.79 10.68
CA ALA A 201 -39.46 21.35 10.36
C ALA A 201 -40.27 21.00 11.63
N ALA A 202 -39.62 20.38 12.63
CA ALA A 202 -40.23 20.09 13.92
C ALA A 202 -40.54 21.39 14.71
N GLY A 203 -39.61 22.36 14.72
CA GLY A 203 -39.80 23.65 15.38
C GLY A 203 -40.92 24.50 14.76
N LEU A 204 -41.09 24.46 13.44
CA LEU A 204 -42.18 25.14 12.73
C LEU A 204 -43.54 24.44 12.96
N SER A 205 -43.58 23.11 13.06
CA SER A 205 -44.80 22.36 13.32
C SER A 205 -45.35 22.63 14.73
N GLY A 206 -44.48 22.79 15.73
CA GLY A 206 -44.86 23.18 17.09
C GLY A 206 -45.43 24.61 17.20
N LEU A 207 -45.13 25.50 16.26
CA LEU A 207 -45.68 26.86 16.21
C LEU A 207 -47.06 26.93 15.54
N LEU A 208 -47.35 26.01 14.60
CA LEU A 208 -48.65 25.90 13.93
C LEU A 208 -49.69 25.10 14.75
N GLN A 209 -49.24 24.28 15.70
CA GLN A 209 -50.06 23.63 16.73
C GLN A 209 -50.21 24.46 18.02
N GLY A 210 -50.26 25.79 17.88
CA GLY A 210 -50.69 26.70 18.95
C GLY A 210 -52.14 26.40 19.41
N PRO A 211 -52.53 26.79 20.63
CA PRO A 211 -53.65 26.22 21.40
C PRO A 211 -55.02 26.56 20.77
N GLY A 212 -55.44 25.74 19.83
CA GLY A 212 -56.75 25.80 19.19
C GLY A 212 -57.59 24.58 19.55
N ASP A 213 -57.83 24.32 20.83
CA ASP A 213 -58.94 23.47 21.28
C ASP A 213 -59.26 23.78 22.75
N SER A 214 -60.09 24.79 22.96
CA SER A 214 -60.89 24.90 24.19
C SER A 214 -62.28 24.32 23.90
N PRO A 215 -62.65 23.15 24.44
CA PRO A 215 -64.01 22.64 24.33
C PRO A 215 -64.93 23.31 25.34
N GLY A 216 -66.03 23.92 24.85
CA GLY A 216 -67.25 24.22 25.63
C GLY A 216 -67.26 25.54 26.42
N PRO A 217 -68.45 26.12 26.70
CA PRO A 217 -69.60 25.35 27.17
C PRO A 217 -70.81 25.40 26.24
N SER A 218 -71.50 24.26 26.18
CA SER A 218 -72.87 24.13 25.71
C SER A 218 -73.77 25.03 26.54
N ALA A 219 -74.29 26.11 25.96
CA ALA A 219 -75.38 26.86 26.55
C ALA A 219 -76.69 26.11 26.25
N GLN A 220 -77.17 25.39 27.26
CA GLN A 220 -78.59 25.10 27.43
C GLN A 220 -79.27 26.41 27.85
N HIS A 221 -80.23 26.88 27.05
CA HIS A 221 -81.57 27.33 27.44
C HIS A 221 -82.25 28.11 26.31
#